data_AF-A0A395RL06-F1
#
_entry.id   AF-A0A395RL06-F1
#
_cell.length_a   1.000
_cell.length_b   1.000
_cell.length_c   1.000
_cell.angle_alpha   90.00
_cell.angle_beta   90.00
_cell.angle_gamma   90.00
#
_symmetry.space_group_name_H-M   'P 1'
#
loop_
_entity.id
_entity.type
_entity.pdbx_description
1 polymer ?
#
loop_
_entity_poly.entity_id
_entity_poly.type
_entity_poly.pdbx_seq_one_letter_code
_entity_poly.pdbx_strand_id
1 'polypeptide(L)'
;MGIPLSTLYWTYREVPSHKQQICQQAGPSADPGNLKSFIKPLITAFTAELNYAPLVPTDNDALWEAMCLYANGTGIPYGKGTHSGTCFEIGFTYPVVCFPHHPVEVQTFIGIYSWLGLLLDDEAVTHPDEFQMFHQRFCAGEKQPIPLLQGWADLMKLVFEYWDPLVANFIVTASLNFLNANALQARDDFTHMERTKAGHSWAWFIREKDGVGEAYAWFTFPKALCRDKSRFLEVIPDLSMWIGLTNDILSFWKEEQAEEKHNYIHSRGWYEDKDTWSTFEDIVDDVRLKTRNNMSNQGHCNCESIKVILSPELQKDTLSCFCSNCQRAGGLFAPNYVVDEDDAQVTDSKGTLKTFTAIADSGNKVEVGTMSLMA
;
A
#
# COMPACT_ATOMS: atom_id res chain seq x y z
N MET A 1 -29.64 -11.91 9.64
CA MET A 1 -30.46 -12.25 8.45
C MET A 1 -29.66 -11.84 7.23
N GLY A 2 -29.28 -12.81 6.40
CA GLY A 2 -28.32 -12.60 5.30
C GLY A 2 -28.87 -11.69 4.22
N ILE A 3 -28.10 -10.67 3.86
CA ILE A 3 -28.39 -9.78 2.73
C ILE A 3 -27.87 -10.47 1.45
N PRO A 4 -28.73 -10.71 0.45
CA PRO A 4 -28.32 -11.37 -0.79
C PRO A 4 -27.38 -10.48 -1.61
N LEU A 5 -26.40 -11.12 -2.25
CA LEU A 5 -25.38 -10.56 -3.17
C LEU A 5 -25.94 -9.96 -4.49
N SER A 6 -27.16 -9.44 -4.50
CA SER A 6 -27.85 -9.01 -5.73
C SER A 6 -28.53 -7.63 -5.66
N THR A 7 -28.05 -6.70 -4.82
CA THR A 7 -28.66 -5.36 -4.70
C THR A 7 -27.74 -4.15 -4.87
N LEU A 8 -26.50 -4.33 -5.32
CA LEU A 8 -25.64 -3.22 -5.76
C LEU A 8 -25.78 -3.00 -7.28
N TYR A 9 -26.97 -2.57 -7.70
CA TYR A 9 -27.10 -1.84 -8.96
C TYR A 9 -26.57 -0.43 -8.70
N TRP A 10 -25.31 -0.20 -9.09
CA TRP A 10 -24.69 1.12 -9.09
C TRP A 10 -25.43 2.03 -10.08
N THR A 11 -26.40 2.79 -9.59
CA THR A 11 -26.92 3.95 -10.31
C THR A 11 -25.93 5.10 -10.14
N TYR A 12 -24.99 5.16 -11.07
CA TYR A 12 -24.20 6.37 -11.37
C TYR A 12 -25.18 7.54 -11.52
N ARG A 13 -25.19 8.48 -10.57
CA ARG A 13 -25.87 9.76 -10.71
C ARG A 13 -24.81 10.83 -10.94
N GLU A 14 -25.02 11.52 -12.05
CA GLU A 14 -24.21 12.53 -12.71
C GLU A 14 -23.82 13.72 -11.82
N VAL A 15 -22.71 13.61 -11.10
CA VAL A 15 -21.85 14.78 -10.81
C VAL A 15 -20.41 14.31 -10.96
N PRO A 16 -19.72 14.62 -12.08
CA PRO A 16 -18.31 14.32 -12.24
C PRO A 16 -17.49 15.00 -11.14
N SER A 17 -16.57 14.28 -10.49
CA SER A 17 -15.51 14.97 -9.73
C SER A 17 -14.74 15.84 -10.71
N HIS A 18 -14.25 17.01 -10.27
CA HIS A 18 -13.61 17.99 -11.18
C HIS A 18 -12.38 17.40 -11.91
N LYS A 19 -11.78 16.30 -11.39
CA LYS A 19 -10.75 15.49 -12.05
C LYS A 19 -11.23 14.90 -13.40
N GLN A 20 -12.51 14.54 -13.54
CA GLN A 20 -13.09 14.03 -14.79
C GLN A 20 -13.25 15.11 -15.87
N GLN A 21 -13.34 16.40 -15.50
CA GLN A 21 -13.52 17.48 -16.49
C GLN A 21 -12.22 17.91 -17.17
N ILE A 22 -11.06 17.57 -16.61
CA ILE A 22 -9.75 18.00 -17.13
C ILE A 22 -9.25 17.09 -18.28
N CYS A 23 -9.84 15.90 -18.45
CA CYS A 23 -9.26 14.82 -19.27
C CYS A 23 -9.82 14.70 -20.71
N GLN A 24 -10.32 15.77 -21.34
CA GLN A 24 -10.83 15.71 -22.72
C GLN A 24 -9.74 16.00 -23.78
N GLN A 25 -8.86 15.04 -24.04
CA GLN A 25 -8.19 14.90 -25.35
C GLN A 25 -8.08 13.42 -25.75
N ALA A 26 -8.62 13.11 -26.92
CA ALA A 26 -9.01 11.78 -27.39
C ALA A 26 -7.84 10.81 -27.66
N GLY A 27 -7.98 9.58 -27.16
CA GLY A 27 -7.32 8.36 -27.62
C GLY A 27 -8.37 7.25 -27.83
N PRO A 28 -8.07 6.19 -28.59
CA PRO A 28 -9.08 5.22 -29.04
C PRO A 28 -9.75 4.54 -27.84
N SER A 29 -11.08 4.63 -27.80
CA SER A 29 -11.90 3.98 -26.78
C SER A 29 -11.65 2.48 -26.79
N ALA A 30 -11.23 1.93 -25.65
CA ALA A 30 -11.14 0.50 -25.48
C ALA A 30 -12.57 -0.07 -25.52
N ASP A 31 -12.85 -0.96 -26.47
CA ASP A 31 -14.11 -1.70 -26.50
C ASP A 31 -14.34 -2.35 -25.12
N PRO A 32 -15.43 -2.03 -24.40
CA PRO A 32 -15.71 -2.58 -23.07
C PRO A 32 -15.73 -4.12 -23.04
N GLY A 33 -16.08 -4.75 -24.17
CA GLY A 33 -16.00 -6.20 -24.32
C GLY A 33 -14.57 -6.74 -24.26
N ASN A 34 -13.62 -6.02 -24.84
CA ASN A 34 -12.20 -6.35 -24.86
C ASN A 34 -11.55 -6.13 -23.48
N LEU A 35 -11.77 -4.96 -22.86
CA LEU A 35 -11.21 -4.61 -21.54
C LEU A 35 -11.62 -5.61 -20.45
N LYS A 36 -12.90 -5.98 -20.39
CA LYS A 36 -13.37 -6.98 -19.41
C LYS A 36 -12.75 -8.35 -19.65
N SER A 37 -12.59 -8.76 -20.92
CA SER A 37 -11.98 -10.04 -21.27
C SER A 37 -10.49 -10.11 -20.94
N PHE A 38 -9.81 -8.96 -20.95
CA PHE A 38 -8.40 -8.82 -20.57
C PHE A 38 -8.19 -8.81 -19.05
N ILE A 39 -8.92 -7.96 -18.31
CA ILE A 39 -8.70 -7.75 -16.87
C ILE A 39 -9.16 -8.96 -16.05
N LYS A 40 -10.30 -9.57 -16.41
CA LYS A 40 -10.94 -10.59 -15.58
C LYS A 40 -10.04 -11.81 -15.31
N PRO A 41 -9.36 -12.42 -16.31
CA PRO A 41 -8.43 -13.52 -16.07
C PRO A 41 -7.28 -13.14 -15.13
N LEU A 42 -6.71 -11.94 -15.28
CA LEU A 42 -5.59 -11.45 -14.46
C LEU A 42 -5.99 -11.27 -13.00
N ILE A 43 -7.14 -10.62 -12.74
CA ILE A 43 -7.67 -10.49 -11.37
C ILE A 43 -8.03 -11.86 -10.78
N THR A 44 -8.61 -12.77 -11.57
CA THR A 44 -8.98 -14.12 -11.09
C THR A 44 -7.75 -14.92 -10.69
N ALA A 45 -6.69 -14.87 -11.49
CA ALA A 45 -5.42 -15.53 -11.16
C ALA A 45 -4.77 -14.88 -9.92
N PHE A 46 -4.78 -13.55 -9.84
CA PHE A 46 -4.26 -12.81 -8.70
C PHE A 46 -4.98 -13.16 -7.38
N THR A 47 -6.32 -13.17 -7.36
CA THR A 47 -7.08 -13.52 -6.16
C THR A 47 -6.91 -14.99 -5.76
N ALA A 48 -6.73 -15.89 -6.73
CA ALA A 48 -6.39 -17.28 -6.46
C ALA A 48 -5.00 -17.43 -5.83
N GLU A 49 -3.98 -16.72 -6.33
CA GLU A 49 -2.63 -16.71 -5.75
C GLU A 49 -2.60 -16.19 -4.30
N LEU A 50 -3.46 -15.22 -3.98
CA LEU A 50 -3.63 -14.70 -2.61
C LEU A 50 -4.40 -15.63 -1.68
N ASN A 51 -4.93 -16.76 -2.17
CA ASN A 51 -5.91 -17.58 -1.46
C ASN A 51 -7.07 -16.75 -0.89
N TYR A 52 -7.54 -15.77 -1.67
CA TYR A 52 -8.58 -14.84 -1.20
C TYR A 52 -9.84 -15.60 -0.83
N ALA A 53 -10.29 -15.41 0.41
CA ALA A 53 -11.55 -15.91 0.92
C ALA A 53 -12.52 -14.76 1.20
N PRO A 54 -13.83 -14.92 0.94
CA PRO A 54 -14.82 -13.95 1.36
C PRO A 54 -14.75 -13.72 2.87
N LEU A 55 -14.91 -12.46 3.27
CA LEU A 55 -14.92 -12.08 4.68
C LEU A 55 -16.07 -12.73 5.43
N VAL A 56 -15.79 -13.10 6.68
CA VAL A 56 -16.84 -13.50 7.63
C VAL A 56 -17.44 -12.22 8.20
N PRO A 57 -18.78 -12.05 8.17
CA PRO A 57 -19.42 -10.90 8.80
C PRO A 57 -19.08 -10.83 10.29
N THR A 58 -18.51 -9.70 10.71
CA THR A 58 -18.23 -9.39 12.11
C THR A 58 -19.18 -8.28 12.59
N ASP A 59 -19.47 -8.29 13.89
CA ASP A 59 -20.14 -7.17 14.55
C ASP A 59 -19.14 -6.03 14.70
N ASN A 60 -19.47 -4.87 14.13
CA ASN A 60 -18.62 -3.67 14.10
C ASN A 60 -19.38 -2.43 14.60
N ASP A 61 -20.45 -2.63 15.39
CA ASP A 61 -21.30 -1.54 15.88
C ASP A 61 -20.48 -0.55 16.72
N ALA A 62 -19.58 -1.05 17.58
CA ALA A 62 -18.70 -0.21 18.40
C ALA A 62 -17.76 0.69 17.57
N LEU A 63 -17.26 0.19 16.44
CA LEU A 63 -16.44 0.98 15.51
C LEU A 63 -17.28 2.06 14.82
N TRP A 64 -18.47 1.70 14.34
CA TRP A 64 -19.38 2.65 13.68
C TRP A 64 -19.76 3.80 14.63
N GLU A 65 -20.11 3.47 15.87
CA GLU A 65 -20.40 4.45 16.92
C GLU A 65 -19.21 5.36 17.22
N ALA A 66 -18.01 4.78 17.36
CA ALA A 66 -16.79 5.55 17.61
C ALA A 66 -16.44 6.49 16.45
N MET A 67 -16.57 6.04 15.20
CA MET A 67 -16.37 6.89 14.02
C MET A 67 -17.40 8.02 13.95
N CYS A 68 -18.68 7.73 14.22
CA CYS A 68 -19.72 8.76 14.24
C CYS A 68 -19.46 9.80 15.35
N LEU A 69 -19.05 9.36 16.55
CA LEU A 69 -18.70 10.25 17.65
C LEU A 69 -17.55 11.19 17.25
N TYR A 70 -16.51 10.66 16.63
CA TYR A 70 -15.39 11.47 16.14
C TYR A 70 -15.84 12.46 15.05
N ALA A 71 -16.57 11.98 14.04
CA ALA A 71 -17.05 12.78 12.92
C ALA A 71 -17.94 13.94 13.35
N ASN A 72 -18.80 13.74 14.36
CA ASN A 72 -19.60 14.82 14.94
C ASN A 72 -18.76 15.97 15.51
N GLY A 73 -17.54 15.68 15.98
CA GLY A 73 -16.60 16.68 16.51
C GLY A 73 -15.86 17.50 15.44
N THR A 74 -15.84 17.04 14.18
CA THR A 74 -15.08 17.71 13.11
C THR A 74 -15.86 18.86 12.46
N GLY A 75 -17.19 18.84 12.54
CA GLY A 75 -18.07 19.76 11.83
C GLY A 75 -18.17 19.50 10.32
N ILE A 76 -17.62 18.38 9.83
CA ILE A 76 -17.69 17.97 8.41
C ILE A 76 -18.98 17.16 8.20
N PRO A 77 -19.87 17.56 7.28
CA PRO A 77 -21.09 16.80 7.00
C PRO A 77 -20.76 15.41 6.43
N TYR A 78 -21.45 14.36 6.90
CA TYR A 78 -21.30 12.98 6.39
C TYR A 78 -22.66 12.28 6.20
N GLY A 79 -23.70 13.05 5.89
CA GLY A 79 -25.06 12.55 5.74
C GLY A 79 -25.18 11.50 4.62
N LYS A 80 -26.01 10.49 4.83
CA LYS A 80 -26.25 9.41 3.86
C LYS A 80 -26.70 9.97 2.50
N GLY A 81 -26.10 9.48 1.42
CA GLY A 81 -26.39 9.90 0.05
C GLY A 81 -25.68 11.19 -0.40
N THR A 82 -24.83 11.78 0.46
CA THR A 82 -23.88 12.82 0.06
C THR A 82 -22.54 12.20 -0.32
N HIS A 83 -21.70 12.93 -1.07
CA HIS A 83 -20.34 12.49 -1.41
C HIS A 83 -19.54 12.11 -0.16
N SER A 84 -19.48 13.02 0.82
CA SER A 84 -18.82 12.77 2.10
C SER A 84 -19.40 11.60 2.88
N GLY A 85 -20.73 11.37 2.81
CA GLY A 85 -21.36 10.19 3.40
C GLY A 85 -20.86 8.89 2.77
N THR A 86 -20.72 8.85 1.44
CA THR A 86 -20.12 7.70 0.74
C THR A 86 -18.65 7.51 1.14
N CYS A 87 -17.86 8.58 1.20
CA CYS A 87 -16.48 8.51 1.68
C CYS A 87 -16.38 8.02 3.13
N PHE A 88 -17.35 8.38 3.98
CA PHE A 88 -17.42 7.93 5.38
C PHE A 88 -17.72 6.43 5.47
N GLU A 89 -18.66 5.92 4.67
CA GLU A 89 -18.97 4.49 4.58
C GLU A 89 -17.76 3.67 4.06
N ILE A 90 -17.03 4.20 3.07
CA ILE A 90 -15.77 3.60 2.59
C ILE A 90 -14.72 3.62 3.70
N GLY A 91 -14.57 4.77 4.37
CA GLY A 91 -13.67 4.93 5.51
C GLY A 91 -13.97 3.95 6.63
N PHE A 92 -15.24 3.66 6.92
CA PHE A 92 -15.63 2.63 7.89
C PHE A 92 -15.29 1.22 7.42
N THR A 93 -15.52 0.91 6.14
CA THR A 93 -15.30 -0.43 5.59
C THR A 93 -13.82 -0.80 5.64
N TYR A 94 -12.93 0.16 5.41
CA TYR A 94 -11.48 -0.10 5.30
C TYR A 94 -10.87 -0.77 6.55
N PRO A 95 -10.97 -0.23 7.78
CA PRO A 95 -10.47 -0.89 8.98
C PRO A 95 -11.19 -2.20 9.31
N VAL A 96 -12.50 -2.33 9.01
CA VAL A 96 -13.23 -3.59 9.20
C VAL A 96 -12.61 -4.72 8.38
N VAL A 97 -12.23 -4.43 7.14
CA VAL A 97 -11.72 -5.42 6.20
C VAL A 97 -10.22 -5.65 6.36
N CYS A 98 -9.44 -4.57 6.43
CA CYS A 98 -7.99 -4.63 6.36
C CYS A 98 -7.32 -4.72 7.74
N PHE A 99 -7.99 -4.27 8.81
CA PHE A 99 -7.44 -4.20 10.15
C PHE A 99 -8.38 -4.77 11.24
N PRO A 100 -8.99 -5.96 11.03
CA PRO A 100 -10.04 -6.49 11.90
C PRO A 100 -9.57 -6.82 13.33
N HIS A 101 -8.26 -6.92 13.54
CA HIS A 101 -7.66 -7.27 14.84
C HIS A 101 -7.11 -6.06 15.60
N HIS A 102 -7.21 -4.86 15.02
CA HIS A 102 -6.76 -3.65 15.68
C HIS A 102 -7.73 -3.25 16.81
N PRO A 103 -7.24 -2.60 17.88
CA PRO A 103 -8.13 -1.99 18.87
C PRO A 103 -9.11 -1.01 18.20
N VAL A 104 -10.32 -0.88 18.75
CA VAL A 104 -11.39 -0.06 18.15
C VAL A 104 -10.95 1.39 17.96
N GLU A 105 -10.17 1.95 18.89
CA GLU A 105 -9.62 3.30 18.79
C GLU A 105 -8.65 3.47 17.61
N VAL A 106 -7.86 2.43 17.30
CA VAL A 106 -6.93 2.42 16.16
C VAL A 106 -7.72 2.24 14.85
N GLN A 107 -8.71 1.34 14.84
CA GLN A 107 -9.62 1.20 13.70
C GLN A 107 -10.38 2.50 13.41
N THR A 108 -10.80 3.21 14.46
CA THR A 108 -11.48 4.52 14.34
C THR A 108 -10.54 5.56 13.73
N PHE A 109 -9.28 5.62 14.19
CA PHE A 109 -8.28 6.49 13.59
C PHE A 109 -8.13 6.22 12.09
N ILE A 110 -7.96 4.95 11.71
CA ILE A 110 -7.78 4.54 10.30
C ILE A 110 -9.02 4.88 9.49
N GLY A 111 -10.22 4.61 10.02
CA GLY A 111 -11.46 4.89 9.28
C GLY A 111 -11.71 6.39 9.06
N ILE A 112 -11.44 7.22 10.07
CA ILE A 112 -11.51 8.67 9.92
C ILE A 112 -10.40 9.17 8.98
N TYR A 113 -9.19 8.63 9.07
CA TYR A 113 -8.10 8.92 8.16
C TYR A 113 -8.49 8.64 6.71
N SER A 114 -9.05 7.47 6.43
CA SER A 114 -9.51 7.09 5.09
C SER A 114 -10.63 8.00 4.60
N TRP A 115 -11.62 8.31 5.45
CA TRP A 115 -12.71 9.22 5.10
C TRP A 115 -12.21 10.63 4.74
N LEU A 116 -11.40 11.24 5.61
CA LEU A 116 -10.86 12.58 5.37
C LEU A 116 -9.89 12.60 4.19
N GLY A 117 -9.07 11.56 4.04
CA GLY A 117 -8.13 11.43 2.93
C GLY A 117 -8.83 11.42 1.57
N LEU A 118 -9.93 10.67 1.44
CA LEU A 118 -10.75 10.68 0.21
C LEU A 118 -11.30 12.07 -0.09
N LEU A 119 -11.80 12.79 0.92
CA LEU A 119 -12.28 14.15 0.73
C LEU A 119 -11.16 15.12 0.33
N LEU A 120 -9.96 14.98 0.90
CA LEU A 120 -8.82 15.81 0.56
C LEU A 120 -8.39 15.62 -0.90
N ASP A 121 -8.45 14.37 -1.40
CA ASP A 121 -8.13 14.04 -2.79
C ASP A 121 -9.06 14.74 -3.79
N ASP A 122 -10.33 14.91 -3.41
CA ASP A 122 -11.35 15.56 -4.24
C ASP A 122 -11.37 17.09 -4.10
N GLU A 123 -11.14 17.63 -2.90
CA GLU A 123 -11.35 19.05 -2.59
C GLU A 123 -10.13 19.96 -2.82
N ALA A 124 -8.96 19.39 -3.13
CA ALA A 124 -7.74 20.16 -3.35
C ALA A 124 -7.89 21.22 -4.45
N VAL A 125 -8.62 20.89 -5.52
CA VAL A 125 -8.92 21.78 -6.65
C VAL A 125 -9.89 22.91 -6.28
N THR A 126 -10.75 22.70 -5.29
CA THR A 126 -11.70 23.72 -4.80
C THR A 126 -10.98 24.78 -3.97
N HIS A 127 -9.93 24.39 -3.24
CA HIS A 127 -9.23 25.23 -2.28
C HIS A 127 -7.69 25.18 -2.41
N PRO A 128 -7.11 25.41 -3.60
CA PRO A 128 -5.69 25.14 -3.86
C PRO A 128 -4.75 25.96 -2.97
N ASP A 129 -5.10 27.22 -2.67
CA ASP A 129 -4.30 28.09 -1.80
C ASP A 129 -4.31 27.65 -0.34
N GLU A 130 -5.44 27.15 0.15
CA GLU A 130 -5.52 26.66 1.53
C GLU A 130 -4.76 25.35 1.72
N PHE A 131 -4.78 24.47 0.71
CA PHE A 131 -3.97 23.25 0.68
C PHE A 131 -2.48 23.56 0.62
N GLN A 132 -2.05 24.52 -0.22
CA GLN A 132 -0.64 24.95 -0.29
C GLN A 132 -0.15 25.51 1.05
N MET A 133 -0.97 26.33 1.72
CA MET A 133 -0.58 26.97 2.97
C MET A 133 -0.64 26.05 4.20
N PHE A 134 -1.22 24.85 4.06
CA PHE A 134 -1.45 23.93 5.17
C PHE A 134 -0.19 23.66 5.99
N HIS A 135 0.93 23.30 5.34
CA HIS A 135 2.15 22.87 6.01
C HIS A 135 2.78 24.00 6.83
N GLN A 136 2.79 25.21 6.28
CA GLN A 136 3.29 26.39 6.99
C GLN A 136 2.50 26.61 8.28
N ARG A 137 1.16 26.57 8.19
CA ARG A 137 0.27 26.74 9.35
C ARG A 137 0.42 25.60 10.35
N PHE A 138 0.51 24.37 9.86
CA PHE A 138 0.70 23.18 10.69
C PHE A 138 1.99 23.27 11.52
N CYS A 139 3.10 23.63 10.88
CA CYS A 139 4.39 23.84 11.56
C CYS A 139 4.37 25.03 12.53
N ALA A 140 3.59 26.07 12.23
CA ALA A 140 3.41 27.22 13.12
C ALA A 140 2.42 26.95 14.28
N GLY A 141 1.76 25.79 14.30
CA GLY A 141 0.71 25.47 15.28
C GLY A 141 -0.56 26.30 15.09
N GLU A 142 -0.76 26.88 13.91
CA GLU A 142 -1.93 27.68 13.57
C GLU A 142 -3.13 26.79 13.22
N LYS A 143 -4.33 27.34 13.41
CA LYS A 143 -5.56 26.66 12.98
C LYS A 143 -5.67 26.66 11.47
N GLN A 144 -6.16 25.55 10.93
CA GLN A 144 -6.52 25.48 9.52
C GLN A 144 -7.90 26.14 9.30
N PRO A 145 -8.08 26.88 8.21
CA PRO A 145 -9.31 27.66 7.98
C PRO A 145 -10.51 26.80 7.56
N ILE A 146 -10.26 25.60 7.04
CA ILE A 146 -11.29 24.68 6.54
C ILE A 146 -11.42 23.52 7.54
N PRO A 147 -12.64 23.13 7.96
CA PRO A 147 -12.85 22.01 8.88
C PRO A 147 -12.18 20.70 8.44
N LEU A 148 -12.19 20.40 7.13
CA LEU A 148 -11.50 19.24 6.56
C LEU A 148 -9.99 19.24 6.83
N LEU A 149 -9.32 20.36 6.53
CA LEU A 149 -7.90 20.54 6.82
C LEU A 149 -7.62 20.50 8.33
N GLN A 150 -8.49 21.11 9.14
CA GLN A 150 -8.33 21.08 10.60
C GLN A 150 -8.44 19.65 11.14
N GLY A 151 -9.42 18.87 10.67
CA GLY A 151 -9.57 17.46 11.01
C GLY A 151 -8.34 16.63 10.64
N TRP A 152 -7.73 16.89 9.47
CA TRP A 152 -6.48 16.25 9.06
C TRP A 152 -5.32 16.60 10.01
N ALA A 153 -5.15 17.88 10.32
CA ALA A 153 -4.12 18.35 11.26
C ALA A 153 -4.28 17.74 12.66
N ASP A 154 -5.51 17.52 13.12
CA ASP A 154 -5.78 16.93 14.42
C ASP A 154 -5.51 15.41 14.43
N LEU A 155 -5.76 14.68 13.34
CA LEU A 155 -5.31 13.30 13.18
C LEU A 155 -3.78 13.18 13.27
N MET A 156 -3.03 14.11 12.64
CA MET A 156 -1.56 14.09 12.69
C MET A 156 -1.00 14.23 14.11
N LYS A 157 -1.77 14.83 15.03
CA LYS A 157 -1.40 14.89 16.46
C LYS A 157 -1.81 13.60 17.19
N LEU A 158 -2.96 13.03 16.82
CA LEU A 158 -3.53 11.86 17.47
C LEU A 158 -2.74 10.58 17.21
N VAL A 159 -2.03 10.47 16.09
CA VAL A 159 -1.24 9.28 15.71
C VAL A 159 -0.25 8.81 16.79
N PHE A 160 0.34 9.73 17.56
CA PHE A 160 1.29 9.39 18.63
C PHE A 160 0.64 8.60 19.79
N GLU A 161 -0.68 8.68 19.93
CA GLU A 161 -1.45 7.88 20.89
C GLU A 161 -1.47 6.40 20.54
N TYR A 162 -1.26 6.03 19.27
CA TYR A 162 -1.48 4.66 18.78
C TYR A 162 -0.24 3.98 18.20
N TRP A 163 0.76 4.72 17.75
CA TRP A 163 2.02 4.18 17.22
C TRP A 163 3.24 4.59 18.04
N ASP A 164 4.35 3.84 17.89
CA ASP A 164 5.66 4.24 18.41
C ASP A 164 6.04 5.61 17.82
N PRO A 165 6.67 6.53 18.57
CA PRO A 165 6.95 7.88 18.07
C PRO A 165 7.72 7.93 16.75
N LEU A 166 8.65 6.98 16.49
CA LEU A 166 9.37 6.94 15.22
C LEU A 166 8.47 6.48 14.08
N VAL A 167 7.62 5.47 14.30
CA VAL A 167 6.62 5.01 13.33
C VAL A 167 5.57 6.08 13.07
N ALA A 168 5.10 6.75 14.12
CA ALA A 168 4.17 7.86 14.04
C ALA A 168 4.71 9.00 13.17
N ASN A 169 6.00 9.33 13.27
CA ASN A 169 6.63 10.32 12.41
C ASN A 169 6.56 9.96 10.92
N PHE A 170 6.71 8.67 10.56
CA PHE A 170 6.56 8.23 9.17
C PHE A 170 5.12 8.35 8.70
N ILE A 171 4.14 7.97 9.53
CA ILE A 171 2.72 8.19 9.22
C ILE A 171 2.46 9.68 8.97
N VAL A 172 2.87 10.56 9.89
CA VAL A 172 2.69 12.01 9.73
C VAL A 172 3.33 12.50 8.42
N THR A 173 4.56 12.08 8.15
CA THR A 173 5.29 12.52 6.95
C THR A 173 4.61 12.04 5.67
N ALA A 174 4.16 10.79 5.62
CA ALA A 174 3.44 10.23 4.48
C ALA A 174 2.11 10.98 4.25
N SER A 175 1.37 11.28 5.31
CA SER A 175 0.10 12.01 5.25
C SER A 175 0.24 13.50 4.89
N LEU A 176 1.33 14.13 5.31
CA LEU A 176 1.70 15.47 4.91
C LEU A 176 2.09 15.50 3.42
N ASN A 177 2.91 14.54 2.98
CA ASN A 177 3.26 14.36 1.57
C ASN A 177 2.02 14.15 0.68
N PHE A 178 1.04 13.37 1.14
CA PHE A 178 -0.23 13.17 0.45
C PHE A 178 -1.00 14.46 0.22
N LEU A 179 -1.16 15.26 1.28
CA LEU A 179 -1.81 16.55 1.14
C LEU A 179 -1.03 17.47 0.19
N ASN A 180 0.31 17.46 0.28
CA ASN A 180 1.15 18.27 -0.60
C ASN A 180 1.08 17.81 -2.06
N ALA A 181 0.99 16.50 -2.33
CA ALA A 181 0.81 15.97 -3.67
C ALA A 181 -0.54 16.39 -4.25
N ASN A 182 -1.61 16.35 -3.44
CA ASN A 182 -2.92 16.87 -3.82
C ASN A 182 -2.88 18.38 -4.11
N ALA A 183 -2.23 19.15 -3.25
CA ALA A 183 -2.03 20.58 -3.46
C ALA A 183 -1.28 20.86 -4.76
N LEU A 184 -0.25 20.07 -5.08
CA LEU A 184 0.54 20.18 -6.30
C LEU A 184 -0.30 19.84 -7.54
N GLN A 185 -1.04 18.73 -7.51
CA GLN A 185 -1.89 18.29 -8.63
C GLN A 185 -3.06 19.24 -8.91
N ALA A 186 -3.49 20.01 -7.90
CA ALA A 186 -4.52 21.02 -8.04
C ALA A 186 -4.05 22.33 -8.71
N ARG A 187 -2.75 22.48 -9.02
CA ARG A 187 -2.21 23.71 -9.60
C ARG A 187 -2.21 23.69 -11.13
N ASP A 188 -2.56 24.83 -11.73
CA ASP A 188 -2.56 25.02 -13.17
C ASP A 188 -1.19 24.78 -13.82
N ASP A 189 -0.10 25.17 -13.17
CA ASP A 189 1.25 24.96 -13.70
C ASP A 189 1.65 23.48 -13.72
N PHE A 190 1.12 22.68 -12.80
CA PHE A 190 1.28 21.23 -12.81
C PHE A 190 0.43 20.57 -13.90
N THR A 191 -0.85 20.94 -14.01
CA THR A 191 -1.75 20.35 -15.02
C THR A 191 -1.34 20.68 -16.45
N HIS A 192 -0.66 21.82 -16.65
CA HIS A 192 -0.09 22.24 -17.94
C HIS A 192 1.40 21.95 -18.09
N MET A 193 2.02 21.23 -17.14
CA MET A 193 3.43 20.89 -17.22
C MET A 193 3.70 20.00 -18.44
N GLU A 194 4.62 20.43 -19.30
CA GLU A 194 5.09 19.58 -20.40
C GLU A 194 5.93 18.43 -19.83
N ARG A 195 5.43 17.21 -19.98
CA ARG A 195 6.16 16.01 -19.58
C ARG A 195 7.36 15.81 -20.50
N THR A 196 8.52 15.52 -19.90
CA THR A 196 9.73 15.14 -20.64
C THR A 196 10.10 13.69 -20.33
N LYS A 197 10.72 13.00 -21.29
CA LYS A 197 11.22 11.62 -21.07
C LYS A 197 12.38 11.53 -20.08
N ALA A 198 12.95 12.65 -19.63
CA ALA A 198 14.03 12.64 -18.66
C ALA A 198 13.58 12.20 -17.24
N GLY A 199 12.29 12.31 -16.93
CA GLY A 199 11.73 12.02 -15.61
C GLY A 199 11.26 10.58 -15.42
N HIS A 200 12.05 9.55 -15.77
CA HIS A 200 11.61 8.14 -15.76
C HIS A 200 10.90 7.71 -14.46
N SER A 201 11.38 8.17 -13.29
CA SER A 201 10.80 7.81 -11.98
C SER A 201 9.63 8.70 -11.54
N TRP A 202 9.23 9.68 -12.35
CA TRP A 202 8.19 10.65 -11.98
C TRP A 202 6.84 10.00 -11.71
N ALA A 203 6.44 9.02 -12.54
CA ALA A 203 5.19 8.29 -12.34
C ALA A 203 5.15 7.62 -10.96
N TRP A 204 6.23 6.95 -10.57
CA TRP A 204 6.33 6.33 -9.24
C TRP A 204 6.39 7.36 -8.12
N PHE A 205 7.18 8.42 -8.31
CA PHE A 205 7.31 9.49 -7.31
C PHE A 205 5.97 10.12 -6.96
N ILE A 206 5.16 10.51 -7.95
CA ILE A 206 3.83 11.08 -7.69
C ILE A 206 2.92 10.01 -7.04
N ARG A 207 2.90 8.80 -7.59
CA ARG A 207 2.04 7.70 -7.10
C ARG A 207 2.30 7.31 -5.65
N GLU A 208 3.56 7.35 -5.23
CA GLU A 208 3.95 7.09 -3.84
C GLU A 208 3.42 8.18 -2.89
N LYS A 209 3.44 9.45 -3.33
CA LYS A 209 3.01 10.58 -2.49
C LYS A 209 1.50 10.71 -2.46
N ASP A 210 0.80 10.60 -3.58
CA ASP A 210 -0.65 10.80 -3.66
C ASP A 210 -1.48 9.56 -3.30
N GLY A 211 -0.89 8.37 -3.24
CA GLY A 211 -1.64 7.16 -2.96
C GLY A 211 -1.51 6.58 -1.56
N VAL A 212 -0.78 7.25 -0.65
CA VAL A 212 -0.67 6.94 0.80
C VAL A 212 -0.36 5.48 1.17
N GLY A 213 0.24 4.70 0.27
CA GLY A 213 0.58 3.29 0.51
C GLY A 213 1.46 3.11 1.75
N GLU A 214 2.39 4.04 1.97
CA GLU A 214 3.28 4.04 3.13
C GLU A 214 2.51 4.18 4.45
N ALA A 215 1.57 5.13 4.54
CA ALA A 215 0.78 5.33 5.75
C ALA A 215 -0.03 4.06 6.10
N TYR A 216 -0.66 3.43 5.11
CA TYR A 216 -1.39 2.17 5.31
C TYR A 216 -0.48 1.00 5.68
N ALA A 217 0.74 0.94 5.14
CA ALA A 217 1.72 -0.06 5.56
C ALA A 217 2.05 0.09 7.06
N TRP A 218 2.31 1.31 7.53
CA TRP A 218 2.54 1.59 8.96
C TRP A 218 1.33 1.32 9.85
N PHE A 219 0.11 1.56 9.35
CA PHE A 219 -1.12 1.26 10.09
C PHE A 219 -1.24 -0.20 10.48
N THR A 220 -0.59 -1.11 9.77
CA THR A 220 -0.56 -2.56 10.06
C THR A 220 0.04 -2.87 11.44
N PHE A 221 0.92 -2.01 11.97
CA PHE A 221 1.71 -2.31 13.17
C PHE A 221 1.54 -1.26 14.29
N PRO A 222 0.34 -1.11 14.89
CA PRO A 222 0.15 -0.22 16.03
C PRO A 222 0.90 -0.74 17.25
N LYS A 223 1.28 0.15 18.17
CA LYS A 223 2.09 -0.21 19.36
C LYS A 223 1.36 -1.17 20.31
N ALA A 224 0.03 -1.26 20.21
CA ALA A 224 -0.78 -2.21 20.96
C ALA A 224 -0.59 -3.66 20.48
N LEU A 225 -0.33 -3.86 19.18
CA LEU A 225 -0.15 -5.18 18.57
C LEU A 225 1.32 -5.55 18.39
N CYS A 226 2.16 -4.58 18.02
CA CYS A 226 3.59 -4.80 17.81
C CYS A 226 4.41 -3.63 18.34
N ARG A 227 5.05 -3.80 19.50
CA ARG A 227 5.94 -2.78 20.10
C ARG A 227 7.35 -2.81 19.49
N ASP A 228 7.79 -3.98 19.06
CA ASP A 228 9.13 -4.16 18.55
C ASP A 228 9.19 -3.93 17.03
N LYS A 229 9.63 -2.72 16.66
CA LYS A 229 9.71 -2.29 15.27
C LYS A 229 10.69 -3.10 14.42
N SER A 230 11.75 -3.69 14.98
CA SER A 230 12.68 -4.49 14.17
C SER A 230 12.02 -5.71 13.51
N ARG A 231 10.83 -6.10 13.97
CA ARG A 231 10.07 -7.21 13.40
C ARG A 231 9.35 -6.89 12.09
N PHE A 232 9.19 -5.62 11.75
CA PHE A 232 8.39 -5.22 10.58
C PHE A 232 8.97 -4.09 9.73
N LEU A 233 10.01 -3.38 10.19
CA LEU A 233 10.55 -2.24 9.44
C LEU A 233 10.91 -2.57 7.98
N GLU A 234 11.49 -3.75 7.74
CA GLU A 234 11.93 -4.17 6.41
C GLU A 234 10.78 -4.47 5.45
N VAL A 235 9.60 -4.86 5.95
CA VAL A 235 8.45 -5.17 5.07
C VAL A 235 7.69 -3.91 4.63
N ILE A 236 7.91 -2.77 5.29
CA ILE A 236 7.14 -1.55 5.02
C ILE A 236 7.25 -1.05 3.57
N PRO A 237 8.45 -0.96 2.95
CA PRO A 237 8.56 -0.50 1.58
C PRO A 237 7.84 -1.42 0.59
N ASP A 238 7.95 -2.74 0.80
CA ASP A 238 7.30 -3.74 -0.05
C ASP A 238 5.78 -3.72 0.13
N LEU A 239 5.30 -3.60 1.37
CA LEU A 239 3.89 -3.49 1.67
C LEU A 239 3.28 -2.21 1.11
N SER A 240 3.98 -1.07 1.24
CA SER A 240 3.58 0.22 0.66
C SER A 240 3.36 0.11 -0.86
N MET A 241 4.34 -0.46 -1.57
CA MET A 241 4.24 -0.66 -3.00
C MET A 241 3.17 -1.67 -3.38
N TRP A 242 3.07 -2.78 -2.64
CA TRP A 242 2.03 -3.78 -2.86
C TRP A 242 0.63 -3.17 -2.71
N ILE A 243 0.39 -2.36 -1.68
CA ILE A 243 -0.89 -1.67 -1.45
C ILE A 243 -1.20 -0.73 -2.61
N GLY A 244 -0.23 0.09 -3.02
CA GLY A 244 -0.40 1.04 -4.12
C GLY A 244 -0.73 0.36 -5.44
N LEU A 245 0.13 -0.56 -5.88
CA LEU A 245 -0.06 -1.26 -7.15
C LEU A 245 -1.30 -2.15 -7.16
N THR A 246 -1.65 -2.80 -6.05
CA THR A 246 -2.90 -3.57 -5.94
C THR A 246 -4.12 -2.67 -6.12
N ASN A 247 -4.09 -1.46 -5.54
CA ASN A 247 -5.15 -0.48 -5.76
C ASN A 247 -5.27 -0.13 -7.25
N ASP A 248 -4.15 0.18 -7.93
CA ASP A 248 -4.15 0.51 -9.36
C ASP A 248 -4.71 -0.64 -10.22
N ILE A 249 -4.36 -1.90 -9.91
CA ILE A 249 -4.89 -3.08 -10.61
C ILE A 249 -6.41 -3.19 -10.44
N LEU A 250 -6.89 -3.04 -9.20
CA LEU A 250 -8.31 -3.23 -8.87
C LEU A 250 -9.19 -2.06 -9.32
N SER A 251 -8.63 -0.85 -9.41
CA SER A 251 -9.33 0.35 -9.85
C SER A 251 -9.29 0.55 -11.36
N PHE A 252 -8.32 -0.01 -12.08
CA PHE A 252 -8.11 0.24 -13.51
C PHE A 252 -9.37 0.07 -14.36
N TRP A 253 -10.20 -0.96 -14.09
CA TRP A 253 -11.44 -1.15 -14.85
C TRP A 253 -12.39 0.05 -14.73
N LYS A 254 -12.63 0.56 -13.52
CA LYS A 254 -13.56 1.69 -13.33
C LYS A 254 -12.98 3.00 -13.88
N GLU A 255 -11.66 3.18 -13.80
CA GLU A 255 -10.96 4.35 -14.32
C GLU A 255 -11.03 4.40 -15.84
N GLU A 256 -10.79 3.27 -16.52
CA GLU A 256 -10.96 3.17 -17.96
C GLU A 256 -12.41 3.42 -18.41
N GLN A 257 -13.39 2.93 -17.65
CA GLN A 257 -14.81 3.22 -17.93
C GLN A 257 -15.18 4.69 -17.72
N ALA A 258 -14.46 5.40 -16.85
CA ALA A 258 -14.61 6.84 -16.61
C ALA A 258 -13.74 7.69 -17.53
N GLU A 259 -13.02 7.08 -18.49
CA GLU A 259 -12.04 7.73 -19.37
C GLU A 259 -10.93 8.49 -18.61
N GLU A 260 -10.65 8.05 -17.39
CA GLU A 260 -9.61 8.62 -16.53
C GLU A 260 -8.23 8.13 -16.98
N LYS A 261 -7.44 9.03 -17.58
CA LYS A 261 -6.09 8.73 -18.08
C LYS A 261 -4.98 9.27 -17.17
N HIS A 262 -5.34 10.02 -16.13
CA HIS A 262 -4.42 10.54 -15.12
C HIS A 262 -4.19 9.56 -13.98
N ASN A 263 -3.80 8.32 -14.31
CA ASN A 263 -3.48 7.28 -13.32
C ASN A 263 -2.04 6.77 -13.50
N TYR A 264 -1.60 5.94 -12.54
CA TYR A 264 -0.23 5.41 -12.53
C TYR A 264 0.08 4.55 -13.76
N ILE A 265 -0.85 3.70 -14.20
CA ILE A 265 -0.63 2.77 -15.32
C ILE A 265 -0.36 3.54 -16.62
N HIS A 266 -1.20 4.53 -16.95
CA HIS A 266 -0.98 5.38 -18.13
C HIS A 266 0.28 6.23 -18.00
N SER A 267 0.53 6.76 -16.79
CA SER A 267 1.70 7.60 -16.55
C SER A 267 3.00 6.81 -16.73
N ARG A 268 3.09 5.62 -16.14
CA ARG A 268 4.22 4.68 -16.27
C ARG A 268 4.42 4.26 -17.72
N GLY A 269 3.37 3.80 -18.39
CA GLY A 269 3.45 3.37 -19.80
C GLY A 269 3.96 4.49 -20.70
N TRP A 270 3.52 5.73 -20.49
CA TRP A 270 4.06 6.87 -21.20
C TRP A 270 5.55 7.08 -20.90
N TYR A 271 6.03 7.01 -19.66
CA TYR A 271 7.47 7.19 -19.38
C TYR A 271 8.35 6.06 -19.93
N GLU A 272 7.81 4.85 -20.03
CA GLU A 272 8.53 3.65 -20.47
C GLU A 272 8.37 3.35 -21.97
N ASP A 273 7.67 4.21 -22.72
CA ASP A 273 7.33 3.99 -24.15
C ASP A 273 6.61 2.65 -24.37
N LYS A 274 5.73 2.30 -23.42
CA LYS A 274 4.99 1.04 -23.37
C LYS A 274 3.49 1.30 -23.43
N ASP A 275 2.74 0.43 -24.12
CA ASP A 275 1.29 0.55 -24.18
C ASP A 275 0.66 0.21 -22.82
N THR A 276 -0.57 0.70 -22.61
CA THR A 276 -1.28 0.57 -21.33
C THR A 276 -1.48 -0.89 -20.91
N TRP A 277 -1.76 -1.80 -21.85
CA TRP A 277 -2.05 -3.20 -21.54
C TRP A 277 -0.79 -3.93 -21.08
N SER A 278 0.30 -3.77 -21.82
CA SER A 278 1.58 -4.35 -21.42
C SER A 278 2.09 -3.75 -20.10
N THR A 279 1.80 -2.47 -19.83
CA THR A 279 2.14 -1.84 -18.54
C THR A 279 1.30 -2.41 -17.39
N PHE A 280 0.02 -2.69 -17.63
CA PHE A 280 -0.84 -3.35 -16.65
C PHE A 280 -0.33 -4.76 -16.31
N GLU A 281 0.10 -5.54 -17.31
CA GLU A 281 0.67 -6.87 -17.10
C GLU A 281 1.94 -6.82 -16.24
N ASP A 282 2.86 -5.89 -16.53
CA ASP A 282 4.06 -5.67 -15.70
C ASP A 282 3.70 -5.38 -14.24
N ILE A 283 2.71 -4.51 -14.02
CA ILE A 283 2.27 -4.15 -12.66
C ILE A 283 1.65 -5.36 -11.94
N VAL A 284 0.86 -6.19 -12.64
CA VAL A 284 0.34 -7.45 -12.09
C VAL A 284 1.49 -8.37 -11.68
N ASP A 285 2.52 -8.49 -12.52
CA ASP A 285 3.67 -9.33 -12.23
C ASP A 285 4.53 -8.78 -11.08
N ASP A 286 4.71 -7.46 -10.99
CA ASP A 286 5.37 -6.78 -9.86
C ASP A 286 4.66 -7.11 -8.53
N VAL A 287 3.33 -7.03 -8.51
CA VAL A 287 2.52 -7.35 -7.32
C VAL A 287 2.60 -8.83 -6.99
N ARG A 288 2.56 -9.72 -7.98
CA ARG A 288 2.71 -11.17 -7.77
C ARG A 288 4.07 -11.53 -7.20
N LEU A 289 5.14 -10.95 -7.72
CA LEU A 289 6.50 -11.18 -7.22
C LEU A 289 6.60 -10.79 -5.74
N LYS A 290 6.06 -9.62 -5.37
CA LYS A 290 6.02 -9.18 -3.97
C LYS A 290 5.14 -10.03 -3.09
N THR A 291 3.99 -10.45 -3.61
CA THR A 291 3.08 -11.38 -2.93
C THR A 291 3.79 -12.69 -2.61
N ARG A 292 4.52 -13.25 -3.58
CA ARG A 292 5.33 -14.44 -3.36
C ARG A 292 6.44 -14.16 -2.36
N ASN A 293 7.22 -13.09 -2.49
CA ASN A 293 8.30 -12.80 -1.55
C ASN A 293 7.80 -12.61 -0.11
N ASN A 294 6.62 -12.02 0.08
CA ASN A 294 5.97 -11.86 1.39
C ASN A 294 5.35 -13.15 1.95
N MET A 295 5.06 -14.14 1.10
CA MET A 295 4.48 -15.44 1.48
C MET A 295 5.42 -16.63 1.26
N SER A 296 6.65 -16.39 0.80
CA SER A 296 7.52 -17.45 0.30
C SER A 296 8.17 -18.15 1.46
N ASN A 297 7.81 -19.40 1.63
CA ASN A 297 8.54 -20.35 2.42
C ASN A 297 9.72 -20.97 1.66
N GLN A 298 10.08 -20.43 0.48
CA GLN A 298 11.10 -20.98 -0.41
C GLN A 298 12.15 -19.92 -0.79
N GLY A 299 13.41 -20.30 -0.75
CA GLY A 299 14.53 -19.55 -1.30
C GLY A 299 15.31 -20.36 -2.33
N HIS A 300 16.03 -19.71 -3.22
CA HIS A 300 16.90 -20.40 -4.17
C HIS A 300 18.21 -19.66 -4.37
N CYS A 301 19.26 -20.39 -4.77
CA CYS A 301 20.51 -19.76 -5.17
C CYS A 301 20.37 -19.05 -6.53
N ASN A 302 21.30 -18.13 -6.86
CA ASN A 302 21.25 -17.34 -8.11
C ASN A 302 21.20 -18.16 -9.40
N CYS A 303 21.73 -19.38 -9.40
CA CYS A 303 21.69 -20.26 -10.58
C CYS A 303 20.56 -21.30 -10.52
N GLU A 304 19.64 -21.16 -9.54
CA GLU A 304 18.49 -22.01 -9.24
C GLU A 304 18.81 -23.49 -9.00
N SER A 305 20.08 -23.85 -8.94
CA SER A 305 20.53 -25.22 -8.74
C SER A 305 20.09 -25.76 -7.38
N ILE A 306 20.22 -24.93 -6.35
CA ILE A 306 19.81 -25.18 -4.97
C ILE A 306 18.52 -24.43 -4.68
N LYS A 307 17.51 -25.15 -4.18
CA LYS A 307 16.25 -24.63 -3.64
C LYS A 307 16.11 -25.07 -2.19
N VAL A 308 15.68 -24.17 -1.32
CA VAL A 308 15.43 -24.41 0.10
C VAL A 308 13.98 -24.08 0.37
N ILE A 309 13.26 -25.00 0.99
CA ILE A 309 11.87 -24.81 1.42
C ILE A 309 11.84 -24.99 2.93
N LEU A 310 11.39 -23.97 3.64
CA LEU A 310 11.13 -23.97 5.08
C LEU A 310 9.64 -24.17 5.32
N SER A 311 9.24 -24.63 6.50
CA SER A 311 7.83 -24.52 6.90
C SER A 311 7.50 -23.06 7.26
N PRO A 312 6.27 -22.58 7.00
CA PRO A 312 5.89 -21.19 7.31
C PRO A 312 6.08 -20.79 8.78
N GLU A 313 6.06 -21.77 9.68
CA GLU A 313 6.20 -21.56 11.12
C GLU A 313 7.64 -21.39 11.60
N LEU A 314 8.62 -21.80 10.78
CA LEU A 314 10.06 -21.65 11.04
C LEU A 314 10.63 -20.29 10.63
N GLN A 315 9.84 -19.46 9.93
CA GLN A 315 10.26 -18.11 9.50
C GLN A 315 10.07 -17.04 10.58
N LYS A 316 9.65 -17.43 11.78
CA LYS A 316 9.32 -16.50 12.88
C LYS A 316 10.56 -15.93 13.59
N ASP A 317 11.69 -16.62 13.51
CA ASP A 317 12.94 -16.30 14.21
C ASP A 317 14.06 -15.98 13.20
N THR A 318 13.93 -14.86 12.51
CA THR A 318 14.96 -14.34 11.59
C THR A 318 16.09 -13.67 12.37
N LEU A 319 17.33 -14.09 12.13
CA LEU A 319 18.54 -13.48 12.68
C LEU A 319 19.26 -12.64 11.63
N SER A 320 19.48 -11.36 11.92
CA SER A 320 20.33 -10.50 11.11
C SER A 320 21.80 -10.71 11.45
N CYS A 321 22.58 -11.25 10.51
CA CYS A 321 24.02 -11.48 10.70
C CYS A 321 24.85 -10.43 9.95
N PHE A 322 25.74 -9.78 10.70
CA PHE A 322 26.63 -8.71 10.22
C PHE A 322 28.05 -9.20 9.93
N CYS A 323 28.32 -10.51 9.96
CA CYS A 323 29.68 -11.01 9.76
C CYS A 323 30.14 -10.74 8.31
N SER A 324 31.46 -10.65 8.13
CA SER A 324 32.07 -10.36 6.83
C SER A 324 31.70 -11.37 5.74
N ASN A 325 31.30 -12.60 6.10
CA ASN A 325 30.84 -13.60 5.15
C ASN A 325 29.40 -13.33 4.68
N CYS A 326 28.49 -13.03 5.59
CA CYS A 326 27.09 -12.71 5.30
C CYS A 326 26.96 -11.40 4.50
N GLN A 327 27.79 -10.40 4.79
CA GLN A 327 27.80 -9.13 4.05
C GLN A 327 28.14 -9.27 2.56
N ARG A 328 28.89 -10.32 2.18
CA ARG A 328 29.30 -10.56 0.78
C ARG A 328 28.15 -10.98 -0.12
N ALA A 329 27.03 -11.46 0.43
CA ALA A 329 25.91 -11.99 -0.33
C ALA A 329 24.87 -10.92 -0.73
N GLY A 330 24.74 -9.79 -0.01
CA GLY A 330 23.63 -8.86 -0.22
C GLY A 330 23.75 -7.44 0.33
N GLY A 331 24.90 -7.01 0.88
CA GLY A 331 25.08 -5.66 1.40
C GLY A 331 25.44 -5.58 2.88
N LEU A 332 24.85 -4.64 3.63
CA LEU A 332 25.25 -4.29 5.01
C LEU A 332 25.10 -5.44 6.04
N PHE A 333 24.21 -6.42 5.81
CA PHE A 333 24.01 -7.65 6.60
C PHE A 333 23.27 -8.72 5.76
N ALA A 334 23.10 -9.93 6.29
CA ALA A 334 22.21 -10.95 5.70
C ALA A 334 21.17 -11.46 6.72
N PRO A 335 19.90 -11.63 6.33
CA PRO A 335 18.91 -12.35 7.14
C PRO A 335 19.20 -13.86 7.09
N ASN A 336 19.16 -14.52 8.24
CA ASN A 336 19.38 -15.96 8.38
C ASN A 336 18.21 -16.58 9.14
N TYR A 337 17.79 -17.75 8.71
CA TYR A 337 16.84 -18.58 9.45
C TYR A 337 17.64 -19.66 10.18
N VAL A 338 17.43 -19.77 11.49
CA VAL A 338 17.98 -20.89 12.27
C VAL A 338 16.87 -21.90 12.43
N VAL A 339 17.06 -23.04 11.78
CA VAL A 339 16.10 -24.14 11.73
C VAL A 339 16.84 -25.44 11.97
N ASP A 340 16.16 -26.44 12.51
CA ASP A 340 16.70 -27.80 12.54
C ASP A 340 16.83 -28.31 11.09
N GLU A 341 17.81 -29.19 10.83
CA GLU A 341 18.06 -29.66 9.46
C GLU A 341 16.87 -30.46 8.91
N ASP A 342 16.21 -31.24 9.77
CA ASP A 342 15.02 -32.03 9.44
C ASP A 342 13.81 -31.15 9.03
N ASP A 343 13.87 -29.87 9.38
CA ASP A 343 12.83 -28.87 9.20
C ASP A 343 12.99 -28.06 7.90
N ALA A 344 14.10 -28.25 7.18
CA ALA A 344 14.39 -27.62 5.89
C ALA A 344 14.48 -28.64 4.76
N GLN A 345 13.70 -28.45 3.69
CA GLN A 345 13.86 -29.23 2.47
C GLN A 345 14.85 -28.54 1.53
N VAL A 346 16.05 -29.11 1.41
CA VAL A 346 17.07 -28.63 0.48
C VAL A 346 17.11 -29.54 -0.74
N THR A 347 16.95 -28.96 -1.93
CA THR A 347 17.07 -29.66 -3.22
C THR A 347 18.23 -29.06 -3.99
N ASP A 348 19.21 -29.88 -4.38
CA ASP A 348 20.36 -29.46 -5.19
C ASP A 348 20.43 -30.26 -6.50
N SER A 349 19.82 -29.72 -7.55
CA SER A 349 19.68 -30.38 -8.85
C SER A 349 21.00 -30.59 -9.60
N LYS A 350 22.08 -29.88 -9.22
CA LYS A 350 23.38 -29.91 -9.93
C LYS A 350 24.55 -30.33 -9.03
N GLY A 351 24.30 -30.74 -7.78
CA GLY A 351 25.38 -31.11 -6.83
C GLY A 351 26.34 -29.95 -6.55
N THR A 352 25.80 -28.74 -6.54
CA THR A 352 26.51 -27.47 -6.46
C THR A 352 26.72 -26.98 -5.04
N LEU A 353 25.99 -27.53 -4.06
CA LEU A 353 26.12 -27.22 -2.64
C LEU A 353 27.51 -27.63 -2.15
N LYS A 354 28.24 -26.66 -1.61
CA LYS A 354 29.55 -26.89 -0.99
C LYS A 354 29.44 -26.65 0.50
N THR A 355 29.66 -27.70 1.27
CA THR A 355 29.79 -27.66 2.73
C THR A 355 31.25 -27.51 3.10
N PHE A 356 31.53 -26.68 4.10
CA PHE A 356 32.86 -26.60 4.69
C PHE A 356 32.75 -26.50 6.21
N THR A 357 33.74 -27.08 6.90
CA THR A 357 33.81 -27.01 8.35
C THR A 357 34.51 -25.73 8.78
N ALA A 358 33.82 -24.91 9.56
CA ALA A 358 34.39 -23.76 10.27
C ALA A 358 34.53 -24.09 11.75
N ILE A 359 35.49 -23.44 12.42
CA ILE A 359 35.60 -23.46 13.88
C ILE A 359 35.18 -22.07 14.35
N ALA A 360 34.10 -22.00 15.12
CA ALA A 360 33.64 -20.76 15.72
C ALA A 360 34.61 -20.28 16.82
N ASP A 361 34.57 -19.01 17.18
CA ASP A 361 35.40 -18.43 18.25
C ASP A 361 35.16 -19.10 19.62
N SER A 362 34.02 -19.78 19.79
CA SER A 362 33.71 -20.62 20.95
C SER A 362 34.46 -21.96 20.98
N GLY A 363 35.19 -22.31 19.91
CA GLY A 363 35.86 -23.61 19.73
C GLY A 363 34.95 -24.70 19.15
N ASN A 364 33.67 -24.42 18.93
CA ASN A 364 32.73 -25.37 18.35
C ASN A 364 32.98 -25.55 16.85
N LYS A 365 32.92 -26.80 16.37
CA LYS A 365 32.90 -27.08 14.93
C LYS A 365 31.50 -26.81 14.40
N VAL A 366 31.41 -26.03 13.34
CA VAL A 366 30.17 -25.69 12.64
C VAL A 366 30.35 -26.10 11.19
N GLU A 367 29.41 -26.87 10.66
CA GLU A 367 29.33 -27.08 9.21
C GLU A 367 28.58 -25.91 8.59
N VAL A 368 29.20 -25.26 7.62
CA VAL A 368 28.65 -24.11 6.94
C VAL A 368 28.45 -24.47 5.48
N GLY A 369 27.19 -24.48 5.04
CA GLY A 369 26.83 -24.45 3.63
C GLY A 369 26.69 -23.00 3.19
N THR A 370 27.54 -22.50 2.31
CA THR A 370 27.28 -21.19 1.69
C THR A 370 26.35 -21.34 0.51
N MET A 371 25.22 -20.66 0.59
CA MET A 371 24.34 -20.40 -0.54
C MET A 371 24.25 -18.88 -0.73
N SER A 372 24.63 -18.38 -1.90
CA SER A 372 24.23 -17.03 -2.30
C SER A 372 22.77 -17.09 -2.74
N LEU A 373 21.89 -16.73 -1.82
CA LEU A 373 20.46 -16.55 -2.05
C LEU A 373 20.24 -15.14 -2.61
N MET A 374 19.47 -15.02 -3.69
CA MET A 374 18.79 -13.77 -4.04
C MET A 374 17.36 -13.89 -3.52
N ALA A 375 16.88 -12.82 -2.88
CA ALA A 375 15.46 -12.65 -2.53
C ALA A 375 14.68 -12.10 -3.72
#